data_AF-A0A952TNX7-F1
#
_entry.id   AF-A0A952TNX7-F1
#
_cell.length_a   1.000
_cell.length_b   1.000
_cell.length_c   1.000
_cell.angle_alpha   90.00
_cell.angle_beta   90.00
_cell.angle_gamma   90.00
#
_symmetry.space_group_name_H-M   'P 1'
#
loop_
_entity.id
_entity.type
_entity.pdbx_description
1 polymer ?
#
loop_
_entity_poly.entity_id
_entity_poly.type
_entity_poly.pdbx_seq_one_letter_code
_entity_poly.pdbx_strand_id
1 'polypeptide(L)'
;MGRTIVYVISDEMDGGERVKTFCSSQGMTCYTYSPGQWREGLENPVFRNQMVAGVPSLSGGLNPLERSNVLPFPGVASTNTSDSGKVATMEELESKAIENAILQFRGNLTEAAKALGIGRATLYRKVKQYQIDPSVARKKRAA
;
A
#
# COMPACT_ATOMS: atom_id res chain seq x y z
N MET A 1 -25.00 0.95 23.84
CA MET A 1 -23.88 0.72 24.77
C MET A 1 -22.66 1.44 24.22
N GLY A 2 -22.18 2.50 24.89
CA GLY A 2 -21.00 3.23 24.44
C GLY A 2 -19.76 2.34 24.58
N ARG A 3 -18.93 2.28 23.54
CA ARG A 3 -17.64 1.60 23.60
C ARG A 3 -16.59 2.63 23.98
N THR A 4 -16.03 2.52 25.19
CA THR A 4 -14.96 3.40 25.64
C THR A 4 -13.63 2.87 25.08
N ILE A 5 -13.01 3.66 24.20
CA ILE A 5 -11.71 3.38 23.59
C ILE A 5 -10.67 4.28 24.26
N VAL A 6 -9.55 3.70 24.70
CA VAL A 6 -8.46 4.45 25.33
C VAL A 6 -7.18 4.19 24.55
N TYR A 7 -6.51 5.28 24.15
CA TYR A 7 -5.24 5.25 23.43
C TYR A 7 -4.12 5.62 24.41
N VAL A 8 -3.14 4.74 24.53
CA VAL A 8 -2.00 4.90 25.44
C VAL A 8 -0.75 5.10 24.59
N ILE A 9 -0.08 6.24 24.78
CA ILE A 9 1.16 6.56 24.06
C ILE A 9 2.29 6.48 25.08
N SER A 10 3.13 5.46 24.96
CA SER A 10 4.25 5.25 25.86
C SER A 10 5.43 4.65 25.11
N ASP A 11 6.64 5.05 25.46
CA ASP A 11 7.88 4.44 24.99
C ASP A 11 8.27 3.22 25.86
N GLU A 12 7.66 3.11 27.04
CA GLU A 12 7.93 2.06 28.01
C GLU A 12 6.97 0.88 27.81
N MET A 13 7.52 -0.27 27.37
CA MET A 13 6.75 -1.47 27.05
C MET A 13 6.02 -2.04 28.27
N ASP A 14 6.66 -2.05 29.45
CA ASP A 14 6.08 -2.52 30.71
C ASP A 14 4.86 -1.69 31.15
N GLY A 15 4.93 -0.36 31.01
CA GLY A 15 3.81 0.53 31.32
C GLY A 15 2.60 0.26 30.42
N GLY A 16 2.85 0.00 29.14
CA GLY A 16 1.81 -0.27 28.14
C GLY A 16 1.00 -1.54 28.42
N GLU A 17 1.64 -2.62 28.84
CA GLU A 17 0.96 -3.89 29.15
C GLU A 17 0.12 -3.81 30.42
N ARG A 18 0.61 -3.08 31.44
CA ARG A 18 -0.14 -2.84 32.69
C ARG A 18 -1.43 -2.07 32.42
N VAL A 19 -1.35 -1.03 31.59
CA VAL A 19 -2.55 -0.26 31.21
C VAL A 19 -3.49 -1.10 30.35
N LYS A 20 -2.98 -1.88 29.39
CA LYS A 20 -3.81 -2.79 28.58
C LYS A 20 -4.57 -3.81 29.45
N THR A 21 -3.91 -4.36 30.46
CA THR A 21 -4.52 -5.30 31.42
C THR A 21 -5.60 -4.61 32.26
N PHE A 22 -5.31 -3.40 32.77
CA PHE A 22 -6.28 -2.58 33.51
C PHE A 22 -7.52 -2.25 32.67
N CYS A 23 -7.34 -1.77 31.44
CA CYS A 23 -8.47 -1.45 30.58
C CYS A 23 -9.35 -2.66 30.24
N SER A 24 -8.71 -3.80 29.98
CA SER A 24 -9.41 -5.04 29.66
C SER A 24 -10.27 -5.50 30.85
N SER A 25 -9.78 -5.30 32.09
CA SER A 25 -10.54 -5.59 33.31
C SER A 25 -11.80 -4.73 33.49
N GLN A 26 -11.81 -3.52 32.91
CA GLN A 26 -12.91 -2.56 32.97
C GLN A 26 -13.81 -2.63 31.73
N GLY A 27 -13.59 -3.60 30.82
CA GLY A 27 -14.35 -3.74 29.58
C GLY A 27 -14.08 -2.63 28.55
N MET A 28 -12.94 -1.94 28.67
CA MET A 28 -12.51 -0.90 27.74
C MET A 28 -11.51 -1.46 26.73
N THR A 29 -11.58 -0.99 25.48
CA THR A 29 -10.61 -1.37 24.44
C THR A 29 -9.41 -0.42 24.51
N CYS A 30 -8.24 -0.97 24.83
CA CYS A 30 -6.99 -0.21 24.90
C CYS A 30 -6.03 -0.54 23.77
N TYR A 31 -5.50 0.51 23.14
CA TYR A 31 -4.44 0.42 22.14
C TYR A 31 -3.20 1.14 22.67
N THR A 32 -2.05 0.48 22.58
CA THR A 32 -0.76 1.04 23.00
C THR A 32 0.05 1.34 21.76
N TYR A 33 0.55 2.58 21.65
CA TYR A 33 1.41 3.04 20.55
C TYR A 33 2.70 3.64 21.10
N SER A 34 3.79 3.50 20.34
CA SER A 34 4.98 4.31 20.61
C SER A 34 4.78 5.76 20.17
N PRO A 35 5.53 6.74 20.72
CA PRO A 35 5.45 8.13 20.29
C PRO A 35 5.74 8.32 18.79
N GLY A 36 6.61 7.49 18.20
CA GLY A 36 6.90 7.50 16.77
C GLY A 36 5.72 7.01 15.93
N GLN A 37 5.15 5.86 16.30
CA GLN A 37 3.98 5.28 15.62
C GLN A 37 2.75 6.19 15.69
N TRP A 38 2.56 6.88 16.82
CA TRP A 38 1.46 7.82 16.99
C TRP A 38 1.58 9.03 16.05
N ARG A 39 2.78 9.61 15.93
CA ARG A 39 3.04 10.76 15.03
C ARG A 39 2.85 10.37 13.56
N GLU A 40 3.46 9.27 13.14
CA GLU A 40 3.38 8.79 11.76
C GLU A 40 1.95 8.36 11.41
N GLY A 41 1.26 7.68 12.33
CA GLY A 41 -0.14 7.33 12.17
C GLY A 41 -1.01 8.56 12.00
N LEU A 42 -0.78 9.63 12.77
CA LEU A 42 -1.50 10.89 12.59
C LEU A 42 -1.23 11.54 11.24
N GLU A 43 -0.18 11.25 10.50
CA GLU A 43 -0.02 11.78 9.14
C GLU A 43 -0.82 10.97 8.10
N ASN A 44 -1.22 9.75 8.45
CA ASN A 44 -1.97 8.86 7.58
C ASN A 44 -3.51 9.05 7.73
N PRO A 45 -4.23 9.46 6.67
CA PRO A 45 -5.68 9.65 6.72
C PRO A 45 -6.46 8.36 7.03
N VAL A 46 -5.90 7.18 6.73
CA VAL A 46 -6.51 5.88 7.05
C VAL A 46 -6.49 5.63 8.57
N PHE A 47 -5.35 5.91 9.22
CA PHE A 47 -5.21 5.77 10.66
C PHE A 47 -6.07 6.79 11.43
N ARG A 48 -6.17 8.03 10.93
CA ARG A 48 -7.11 9.03 11.47
C ARG A 48 -8.56 8.56 11.41
N ASN A 49 -9.00 8.07 10.24
CA ASN A 49 -10.36 7.54 10.09
C ASN A 49 -10.61 6.33 10.98
N GLN A 50 -9.60 5.47 11.15
CA GLN A 50 -9.69 4.33 12.05
C GLN A 50 -9.88 4.75 13.52
N MET A 51 -9.16 5.77 13.99
CA MET A 51 -9.27 6.25 15.36
C MET A 51 -10.66 6.83 15.68
N VAL A 52 -11.28 7.51 14.71
CA VAL A 52 -12.60 8.14 14.85
C VAL A 52 -13.73 7.13 14.69
N ALA A 53 -13.62 6.21 13.73
CA ALA A 53 -14.67 5.26 13.43
C ALA A 53 -14.75 4.11 14.44
N GLY A 54 -13.79 4.00 15.37
CA GLY A 54 -13.79 3.00 16.44
C GLY A 54 -13.81 1.56 15.93
N VAL A 55 -13.46 1.38 14.65
CA VAL A 55 -13.41 0.08 13.99
C VAL A 55 -12.06 -0.55 14.32
N PRO A 56 -12.03 -1.81 14.78
CA PRO A 56 -10.79 -2.55 14.77
C PRO A 56 -10.39 -2.70 13.30
N SER A 57 -9.40 -1.96 12.81
CA SER A 57 -8.64 -2.49 11.69
C SER A 57 -7.95 -3.73 12.22
N LEU A 58 -8.14 -4.80 11.49
CA LEU A 58 -7.27 -5.96 11.58
C LEU A 58 -5.89 -5.46 11.13
N SER A 59 -5.11 -4.91 12.08
CA SER A 59 -3.67 -5.10 12.04
C SER A 59 -3.49 -6.57 11.71
N GLY A 60 -2.85 -6.85 10.56
CA GLY A 60 -2.61 -8.20 10.08
C GLY A 60 -2.20 -9.05 11.28
N GLY A 61 -2.99 -10.08 11.56
CA GLY A 61 -2.91 -10.72 12.85
C GLY A 61 -1.48 -11.15 13.18
N LEU A 62 -0.99 -10.68 14.32
CA LEU A 62 -0.65 -11.64 15.37
C LEU A 62 -1.92 -12.17 16.08
N ASN A 63 -3.13 -11.71 15.71
CA ASN A 63 -4.39 -12.22 16.25
C ASN A 63 -4.83 -13.49 15.50
N PRO A 64 -4.89 -14.66 16.17
CA PRO A 64 -5.47 -15.86 15.61
C PRO A 64 -7.00 -15.76 15.66
N LEU A 65 -7.62 -16.06 14.51
CA LEU A 65 -9.00 -16.52 14.35
C LEU A 65 -10.14 -15.53 14.69
N GLU A 66 -10.92 -15.15 13.66
CA GLU A 66 -12.34 -15.53 13.52
C GLU A 66 -13.02 -14.73 12.38
N ARG A 67 -13.27 -15.45 11.27
CA ARG A 67 -14.50 -15.43 10.43
C ARG A 67 -15.07 -14.07 9.96
N SER A 68 -14.47 -13.52 8.92
CA SER A 68 -15.20 -12.73 7.92
C SER A 68 -14.65 -13.05 6.53
N ASN A 69 -15.53 -13.47 5.62
CA ASN A 69 -15.17 -14.10 4.34
C ASN A 69 -14.72 -13.10 3.26
N VAL A 70 -14.13 -11.98 3.66
CA VAL A 70 -13.49 -11.02 2.76
C VAL A 70 -12.18 -10.58 3.40
N LEU A 71 -11.08 -11.18 2.96
CA LEU A 71 -9.74 -10.76 3.32
C LEU A 71 -9.44 -9.44 2.60
N PRO A 72 -9.11 -8.35 3.31
CA PRO A 72 -8.46 -7.21 2.68
C PRO A 72 -7.11 -7.70 2.13
N PHE A 73 -6.89 -7.53 0.82
CA PHE A 73 -5.68 -8.04 0.17
C PHE A 73 -4.44 -7.35 0.77
N PRO A 74 -3.47 -8.09 1.35
CA PRO A 74 -2.28 -7.51 1.92
C PRO A 74 -1.36 -7.07 0.77
N GLY A 75 -1.35 -5.78 0.46
CA GLY A 75 -0.45 -5.24 -0.57
C GLY A 75 -0.92 -3.98 -1.28
N VAL A 76 -2.20 -3.61 -1.22
CA VAL A 76 -2.62 -2.29 -1.70
C VAL A 76 -2.46 -1.28 -0.56
N ALA A 77 -1.20 -1.08 -0.14
CA ALA A 77 -0.81 0.27 0.19
C ALA A 77 -1.04 1.05 -1.11
N SER A 78 -1.99 2.00 -1.10
CA SER A 78 -2.22 2.94 -2.19
C SER A 78 -0.91 3.67 -2.48
N THR A 79 -0.08 3.05 -3.30
CA THR A 79 1.11 3.64 -3.86
C THR A 79 0.64 4.39 -5.08
N ASN A 80 0.76 5.71 -4.98
CA ASN A 80 0.80 6.65 -6.10
C ASN A 80 -0.53 6.95 -6.79
N THR A 81 -1.41 7.70 -6.13
CA THR A 81 -2.22 8.72 -6.83
C THR A 81 -2.40 9.95 -5.96
N SER A 82 -1.34 10.75 -5.82
CA SER A 82 -1.50 12.20 -5.86
C SER A 82 -1.76 12.60 -7.32
N ASP A 83 -2.83 12.08 -7.91
CA ASP A 83 -3.37 12.58 -9.17
C ASP A 83 -4.88 12.67 -9.00
N SER A 84 -5.34 13.90 -9.19
CA SER A 84 -6.69 14.34 -8.94
C SER A 84 -7.65 13.62 -9.87
N GLY A 85 -8.42 12.64 -9.38
CA GLY A 85 -9.75 12.25 -9.86
C GLY A 85 -9.98 12.00 -11.36
N LYS A 86 -8.94 11.97 -12.20
CA LYS A 86 -9.04 11.74 -13.64
C LYS A 86 -8.99 10.25 -13.89
N VAL A 87 -10.06 9.74 -14.46
CA VAL A 87 -10.11 8.39 -15.00
C VAL A 87 -9.08 8.32 -16.13
N ALA A 88 -7.99 7.61 -15.91
CA ALA A 88 -6.99 7.35 -16.94
C ALA A 88 -7.63 6.48 -18.03
N THR A 89 -7.33 6.79 -19.28
CA THR A 89 -7.78 5.97 -20.42
C THR A 89 -7.00 4.66 -20.46
N MET A 90 -7.59 3.64 -21.10
CA MET A 90 -6.90 2.35 -21.29
C MET A 90 -5.57 2.52 -22.03
N GLU A 91 -5.49 3.47 -22.96
CA GLU A 91 -4.29 3.74 -23.74
C GLU A 91 -3.15 4.30 -22.87
N GLU A 92 -3.46 5.19 -21.92
CA GLU A 92 -2.49 5.74 -20.97
C GLU A 92 -2.02 4.71 -19.94
N LEU A 93 -2.90 3.80 -19.53
CA LEU A 93 -2.53 2.70 -18.63
C LEU A 93 -1.60 1.72 -19.35
N GLU A 94 -1.91 1.38 -20.60
CA GLU A 94 -1.07 0.50 -21.41
C GLU A 94 0.30 1.12 -21.70
N SER A 95 0.36 2.43 -22.02
CA SER A 95 1.63 3.11 -22.30
C SER A 95 2.55 3.12 -21.08
N LYS A 96 2.02 3.47 -19.90
CA LYS A 96 2.75 3.42 -18.62
C LYS A 96 3.21 2.00 -18.28
N ALA A 97 2.37 0.99 -18.50
CA ALA A 97 2.74 -0.40 -18.25
C ALA A 97 3.90 -0.86 -19.14
N ILE A 98 3.89 -0.48 -20.42
CA ILE A 98 4.95 -0.81 -21.39
C ILE A 98 6.25 -0.10 -21.04
N GLU A 99 6.18 1.18 -20.70
CA GLU A 99 7.36 1.96 -20.29
C GLU A 99 8.02 1.35 -19.04
N ASN A 100 7.22 1.03 -18.01
CA ASN A 100 7.70 0.39 -16.79
C ASN A 100 8.35 -0.96 -17.06
N ALA A 101 7.76 -1.80 -17.91
CA ALA A 101 8.35 -3.07 -18.29
C ALA A 101 9.69 -2.88 -19.02
N ILE A 102 9.76 -1.97 -20.00
CA ILE A 102 11.00 -1.70 -20.73
C ILE A 102 12.10 -1.20 -19.78
N LEU A 103 11.75 -0.34 -18.81
CA LEU A 103 12.67 0.13 -17.79
C LEU A 103 13.17 -1.01 -16.89
N GLN A 104 12.26 -1.86 -16.40
CA GLN A 104 12.59 -2.98 -15.51
C GLN A 104 13.51 -4.00 -16.19
N PHE A 105 13.29 -4.26 -17.49
CA PHE A 105 14.11 -5.17 -18.28
C PHE A 105 15.25 -4.46 -19.05
N ARG A 106 15.58 -3.21 -18.68
CA ARG A 106 16.75 -2.46 -19.18
C ARG A 106 16.79 -2.33 -20.71
N GLY A 107 15.64 -2.17 -21.34
CA GLY A 107 15.52 -2.09 -22.79
C GLY A 107 15.54 -3.44 -23.52
N ASN A 108 15.47 -4.58 -22.81
CA ASN A 108 15.29 -5.88 -23.45
C ASN A 108 13.80 -6.12 -23.77
N LEU A 109 13.41 -5.80 -25.00
CA LEU A 109 12.03 -5.95 -25.47
C LEU A 109 11.54 -7.40 -25.46
N THR A 110 12.43 -8.40 -25.53
CA THR A 110 12.04 -9.81 -25.48
C THR A 110 11.49 -10.19 -24.10
N GLU A 111 12.24 -9.82 -23.06
CA GLU A 111 11.88 -10.10 -21.67
C GLU A 111 10.72 -9.23 -21.22
N ALA A 112 10.69 -7.95 -21.65
CA ALA A 112 9.56 -7.07 -21.39
C ALA A 112 8.25 -7.61 -22.00
N ALA A 113 8.27 -8.12 -23.23
CA ALA A 113 7.09 -8.72 -23.86
C ALA A 113 6.60 -9.95 -23.08
N LYS A 114 7.53 -10.81 -22.65
CA LYS A 114 7.23 -12.01 -21.86
C LYS A 114 6.63 -11.66 -20.50
N ALA A 115 7.18 -10.66 -19.82
CA ALA A 115 6.68 -10.19 -18.53
C ALA A 115 5.29 -9.53 -18.63
N LEU A 116 5.02 -8.84 -19.73
CA LEU A 116 3.70 -8.27 -20.02
C LEU A 116 2.69 -9.32 -20.53
N GLY A 117 3.12 -10.56 -20.82
CA GLY A 117 2.27 -11.61 -21.35
C GLY A 117 1.80 -11.37 -22.79
N ILE A 118 2.49 -10.52 -23.55
CA ILE A 118 2.14 -10.20 -24.95
C ILE A 118 3.21 -10.70 -25.92
N GLY A 119 2.79 -11.00 -27.17
CA GLY A 119 3.73 -11.36 -28.22
C GLY A 119 4.66 -10.19 -28.60
N ARG A 120 5.89 -10.50 -29.05
CA ARG A 120 6.88 -9.50 -29.47
C ARG A 120 6.35 -8.56 -30.55
N ALA A 121 5.63 -9.10 -31.55
CA ALA A 121 5.03 -8.29 -32.62
C ALA A 121 4.04 -7.25 -32.08
N THR A 122 3.28 -7.61 -31.04
CA THR A 122 2.32 -6.72 -30.38
C THR A 122 3.04 -5.65 -29.56
N LEU A 123 4.11 -6.01 -28.83
CA LEU A 123 4.93 -5.04 -28.12
C LEU A 123 5.56 -4.03 -29.10
N TYR A 124 6.15 -4.48 -30.21
CA TYR A 124 6.75 -3.58 -31.21
C TYR A 124 5.72 -2.60 -31.79
N ARG A 125 4.50 -3.07 -32.09
CA ARG A 125 3.43 -2.20 -32.59
C ARG A 125 3.05 -1.14 -31.56
N LYS A 126 2.84 -1.53 -30.30
CA LYS A 126 2.47 -0.61 -29.22
C LYS A 126 3.59 0.38 -28.88
N VAL A 127 4.85 -0.05 -28.86
CA VAL A 127 6.02 0.83 -28.67
C VAL A 127 6.09 1.91 -29.76
N LYS A 128 5.82 1.54 -31.02
CA LYS A 128 5.77 2.50 -32.12
C LYS A 128 4.55 3.44 -32.03
N GLN A 129 3.39 2.93 -31.63
CA GLN A 129 2.17 3.72 -31.45
C GLN A 129 2.33 4.78 -30.36
N TYR A 130 2.95 4.41 -29.24
CA TYR A 130 3.17 5.30 -28.10
C TYR A 130 4.48 6.10 -28.17
N GLN A 131 5.24 5.97 -29.26
CA GLN A 131 6.54 6.64 -29.46
C GLN A 131 7.49 6.44 -28.27
N ILE A 132 7.51 5.22 -27.70
CA ILE A 132 8.35 4.90 -26.55
C ILE A 132 9.75 4.56 -27.06
N ASP A 133 10.76 5.32 -26.65
CA ASP A 133 12.15 5.07 -27.02
C ASP A 133 12.84 4.09 -26.04
N PRO A 134 13.09 2.82 -26.44
CA PRO A 134 13.73 1.85 -25.55
C PRO A 134 15.20 2.20 -25.23
N SER A 135 15.79 3.10 -26.00
CA SER A 135 17.14 3.64 -25.81
C SER A 135 17.28 4.42 -24.50
N VAL A 136 16.21 5.08 -24.05
CA VAL A 136 16.19 5.88 -22.80
C VAL A 136 16.43 4.98 -21.59
N ALA A 137 15.78 3.80 -21.56
CA ALA A 137 15.99 2.80 -20.52
C ALA A 137 17.43 2.26 -20.48
N ARG A 138 18.12 2.24 -21.62
CA ARG A 138 19.51 1.77 -21.74
C ARG A 138 20.53 2.81 -21.25
N LYS A 139 20.24 4.10 -21.43
CA LYS A 139 21.14 5.22 -21.10
C LYS A 139 21.25 5.50 -19.60
N LYS A 140 20.20 5.18 -18.80
CA LYS A 140 20.19 5.31 -17.33
C LYS A 140 21.23 4.42 -16.61
N ARG A 141 21.95 3.57 -17.35
CA ARG A 141 23.11 2.79 -16.86
C ARG A 141 24.36 3.66 -16.62
N ALA A 142 24.46 4.82 -17.27
CA ALA A 142 25.70 5.61 -17.35
C ALA A 142 25.71 6.88 -16.48
N ALA A 143 24.70 7.07 -15.63
CA ALA A 143 24.57 8.18 -14.69
C ALA A 143 24.60 7.67 -13.25
#